data_AF-X1E3S9-F1
#
_entry.id   AF-X1E3S9-F1
#
_cell.length_a   1.000
_cell.length_b   1.000
_cell.length_c   1.000
_cell.angle_alpha   90.00
_cell.angle_beta   90.00
_cell.angle_gamma   90.00
#
_symmetry.space_group_name_H-M   'P 1'
#
loop_
_entity.id
_entity.type
_entity.pdbx_description
1 polymer ?
#
loop_
_entity_poly.entity_id
_entity_poly.type
_entity_poly.pdbx_seq_one_letter_code
_entity_poly.pdbx_strand_id
1 'polypeptide(L)'
;MKKLVKAYLSEFAETSKSIAVADIEKVAAILYQAWLNEKQVFTFGNGGSASTASHFASDLSKLGVKAYCLNDNQARVTAITNDSGFEKLYVEQLEGRFNEGDVVVGFSVHGGVGKDKAGKWSQNLLLAIDYAKVHGGKSIGIV
;
A
#
# COMPACT_ATOMS: atom_id res chain seq x y z
N MET A 1 26.11 -21.61 2.09
CA MET A 1 24.83 -21.58 1.35
C MET A 1 23.71 -22.40 1.98
N LYS A 2 23.84 -23.73 2.15
CA LYS A 2 22.77 -24.59 2.74
C LYS A 2 22.21 -24.09 4.09
N LYS A 3 23.08 -23.61 4.98
CA LYS A 3 22.67 -23.03 6.29
C LYS A 3 21.76 -21.80 6.13
N LEU A 4 22.09 -20.91 5.20
CA LEU A 4 21.30 -19.70 4.91
C LEU A 4 19.91 -20.05 4.38
N VAL A 5 19.84 -20.98 3.41
CA VAL A 5 18.55 -21.42 2.84
C VAL A 5 17.65 -22.04 3.91
N LYS A 6 18.21 -22.90 4.78
CA LYS A 6 17.44 -23.48 5.90
C LYS A 6 16.95 -22.42 6.88
N ALA A 7 17.79 -21.44 7.20
CA ALA A 7 17.41 -20.35 8.09
C ALA A 7 16.26 -19.52 7.49
N TYR A 8 16.38 -19.11 6.22
CA TYR A 8 15.33 -18.35 5.52
C TYR A 8 13.99 -19.10 5.48
N LEU A 9 13.99 -20.38 5.10
CA LEU A 9 12.76 -21.17 5.06
C LEU A 9 12.13 -21.36 6.45
N SER A 10 12.96 -21.50 7.49
CA SER A 10 12.48 -21.60 8.86
C SER A 10 11.86 -20.29 9.34
N GLU A 11 12.50 -19.16 9.06
CA GLU A 11 12.01 -17.83 9.42
C GLU A 11 10.70 -17.53 8.69
N PHE A 12 10.63 -17.81 7.39
CA PHE A 12 9.40 -17.69 6.62
C PHE A 12 8.24 -18.50 7.21
N ALA A 13 8.49 -19.76 7.58
CA ALA A 13 7.49 -20.64 8.16
C ALA A 13 7.06 -20.21 9.58
N GLU A 14 7.92 -19.51 10.32
CA GLU A 14 7.57 -19.00 11.64
C GLU A 14 6.79 -17.68 11.53
N THR A 15 7.25 -16.75 10.69
CA THR A 15 6.55 -15.48 10.42
C THR A 15 5.16 -15.69 9.86
N SER A 16 4.93 -16.73 9.04
CA SER A 16 3.57 -17.01 8.54
C SER A 16 2.58 -17.36 9.64
N LYS A 17 3.04 -17.92 10.77
CA LYS A 17 2.18 -18.24 11.92
C LYS A 17 1.79 -17.02 12.74
N SER A 18 2.53 -15.92 12.66
CA SER A 18 2.19 -14.70 13.38
C SER A 18 1.09 -13.89 12.70
N ILE A 19 0.68 -14.27 11.48
CA ILE A 19 -0.39 -13.61 10.75
C ILE A 19 -1.74 -14.07 11.31
N ALA A 20 -2.49 -13.14 11.92
CA ALA A 20 -3.82 -13.44 12.43
C ALA A 20 -4.82 -13.60 11.28
N VAL A 21 -5.56 -14.72 11.28
CA VAL A 21 -6.63 -14.98 10.31
C VAL A 21 -7.68 -13.85 10.31
N ALA A 22 -8.01 -13.33 11.49
CA ALA A 22 -8.96 -12.24 11.65
C ALA A 22 -8.53 -10.94 10.94
N ASP A 23 -7.22 -10.66 10.84
CA ASP A 23 -6.73 -9.49 10.11
C ASP A 23 -6.89 -9.67 8.60
N ILE A 24 -6.64 -10.89 8.10
CA ILE A 24 -6.89 -11.23 6.69
C ILE A 24 -8.38 -11.10 6.36
N GLU A 25 -9.25 -11.63 7.21
CA GLU A 25 -10.72 -11.51 7.05
C GLU A 25 -11.16 -10.06 7.03
N LYS A 26 -10.59 -9.21 7.90
CA LYS A 26 -10.89 -7.78 7.95
C LYS A 26 -10.47 -7.06 6.67
N VAL A 27 -9.28 -7.37 6.14
CA VAL A 27 -8.81 -6.82 4.85
C VAL A 27 -9.72 -7.27 3.71
N ALA A 28 -10.03 -8.56 3.64
CA ALA A 28 -10.92 -9.11 2.62
C ALA A 28 -12.32 -8.48 2.68
N ALA A 29 -12.88 -8.29 3.88
CA ALA A 29 -14.18 -7.65 4.07
C ALA A 29 -14.17 -6.19 3.60
N ILE A 30 -13.13 -5.41 3.89
CA ILE A 30 -13.02 -4.02 3.41
C ILE A 30 -12.98 -3.97 1.88
N LEU A 31 -12.17 -4.82 1.25
CA LEU A 31 -12.04 -4.87 -0.21
C LEU A 31 -13.34 -5.36 -0.88
N TYR A 32 -14.00 -6.35 -0.28
CA TYR A 32 -15.29 -6.85 -0.75
C TYR A 32 -16.38 -5.77 -0.67
N GLN A 33 -16.41 -5.00 0.42
CA GLN A 33 -17.33 -3.86 0.54
C GLN A 33 -17.01 -2.74 -0.46
N ALA A 34 -15.74 -2.47 -0.74
CA ALA A 34 -15.36 -1.51 -1.78
C ALA A 34 -15.87 -1.96 -3.16
N TRP A 35 -15.71 -3.24 -3.48
CA TRP A 35 -16.22 -3.83 -4.71
C TRP A 35 -17.75 -3.74 -4.83
N LEU A 36 -18.50 -4.16 -3.80
CA LEU A 36 -19.97 -4.10 -3.79
C LEU A 36 -20.51 -2.68 -3.98
N ASN A 37 -19.82 -1.69 -3.42
CA ASN A 37 -20.21 -0.28 -3.48
C ASN A 37 -19.56 0.47 -4.66
N GLU A 38 -18.96 -0.26 -5.61
CA GLU A 38 -18.31 0.26 -6.81
C GLU A 38 -17.21 1.32 -6.56
N LYS A 39 -16.57 1.24 -5.39
CA LYS A 39 -15.51 2.14 -4.92
C LYS A 39 -14.15 1.77 -5.49
N GLN A 40 -13.27 2.74 -5.55
CA GLN A 40 -11.91 2.57 -6.05
C GLN A 40 -10.94 2.17 -4.93
N VAL A 41 -10.03 1.24 -5.26
CA VAL A 41 -8.94 0.80 -4.39
C VAL A 41 -7.62 1.34 -4.95
N PHE A 42 -6.98 2.22 -4.20
CA PHE A 42 -5.66 2.76 -4.51
C PHE A 42 -4.59 1.99 -3.76
N THR A 43 -3.57 1.51 -4.45
CA THR A 43 -2.45 0.77 -3.83
C THR A 43 -1.15 1.54 -4.00
N PHE A 44 -0.26 1.45 -3.01
CA PHE A 44 1.05 2.10 -3.08
C PHE A 44 2.06 1.53 -2.09
N GLY A 45 3.35 1.70 -2.39
CA GLY A 45 4.45 1.35 -1.49
C GLY A 45 5.81 1.81 -2.03
N ASN A 46 6.83 1.81 -1.18
CA ASN A 46 8.20 2.21 -1.55
C ASN A 46 9.10 0.99 -1.81
N GLY A 47 10.03 1.08 -2.77
CA GLY A 47 10.99 0.00 -3.06
C GLY A 47 10.31 -1.29 -3.53
N GLY A 48 10.70 -2.45 -2.97
CA GLY A 48 10.07 -3.74 -3.31
C GLY A 48 8.55 -3.76 -3.04
N SER A 49 8.09 -3.01 -2.05
CA SER A 49 6.66 -2.85 -1.75
C SER A 49 5.89 -2.15 -2.88
N ALA A 50 6.56 -1.35 -3.73
CA ALA A 50 5.95 -0.78 -4.93
C ALA A 50 5.54 -1.87 -5.93
N SER A 51 6.40 -2.88 -6.11
CA SER A 51 6.12 -4.02 -6.99
C SER A 51 4.98 -4.87 -6.44
N THR A 52 4.94 -5.09 -5.12
CA THR A 52 3.81 -5.76 -4.45
C THR A 52 2.51 -4.99 -4.64
N ALA A 53 2.52 -3.67 -4.48
CA ALA A 53 1.34 -2.82 -4.68
C ALA A 53 0.80 -2.92 -6.12
N SER A 54 1.68 -2.80 -7.11
CA SER A 54 1.35 -2.93 -8.54
C SER A 54 0.73 -4.30 -8.86
N HIS A 55 1.37 -5.38 -8.40
CA HIS A 55 0.86 -6.73 -8.60
C HIS A 55 -0.50 -6.94 -7.92
N PHE A 56 -0.66 -6.43 -6.69
CA PHE A 56 -1.92 -6.52 -5.96
C PHE A 56 -3.05 -5.78 -6.67
N ALA A 57 -2.81 -4.59 -7.22
CA ALA A 57 -3.79 -3.88 -8.04
C ALA A 57 -4.17 -4.67 -9.31
N SER A 58 -3.20 -5.34 -9.94
CA SER A 58 -3.47 -6.22 -11.09
C SER A 58 -4.39 -7.38 -10.72
N ASP A 59 -4.12 -8.05 -9.59
CA ASP A 59 -4.93 -9.17 -9.13
C ASP A 59 -6.34 -8.76 -8.72
N LEU A 60 -6.49 -7.63 -8.02
CA LEU A 60 -7.80 -7.05 -7.70
C LEU A 60 -8.59 -6.72 -8.97
N SER A 61 -7.92 -6.17 -10.00
CA SER A 61 -8.57 -5.85 -11.28
C SER A 61 -9.04 -7.10 -12.02
N LYS A 62 -8.30 -8.23 -11.95
CA LYS A 62 -8.76 -9.53 -12.50
C LYS A 62 -10.03 -10.04 -11.82
N LEU A 63 -10.27 -9.65 -10.57
CA LEU A 63 -11.48 -9.98 -9.81
C LEU A 63 -12.62 -8.97 -10.00
N GLY A 64 -12.46 -7.97 -10.88
CA GLY A 64 -13.47 -6.95 -11.16
C GLY A 64 -13.50 -5.78 -10.17
N VAL A 65 -12.51 -5.68 -9.27
CA VAL A 65 -12.36 -4.52 -8.39
C VAL A 65 -11.74 -3.37 -9.17
N LYS A 66 -12.26 -2.15 -9.00
CA LYS A 66 -11.64 -0.93 -9.55
C LYS A 66 -10.35 -0.63 -8.78
N ALA A 67 -9.21 -1.14 -9.25
CA ALA A 67 -7.93 -0.97 -8.56
C ALA A 67 -6.95 -0.11 -9.39
N TYR A 68 -6.19 0.76 -8.70
CA TYR A 68 -5.19 1.62 -9.33
C TYR A 68 -3.94 1.73 -8.45
N CYS A 69 -2.77 1.41 -9.01
CA CYS A 69 -1.50 1.53 -8.30
C CYS A 69 -0.87 2.90 -8.58
N LEU A 70 -0.57 3.64 -7.52
CA LEU A 70 0.04 4.98 -7.61
C LEU A 70 1.54 4.95 -7.98
N ASN A 71 2.14 3.76 -8.05
CA ASN A 71 3.54 3.58 -8.46
C ASN A 71 3.70 3.39 -9.98
N ASP A 72 2.63 3.07 -10.72
CA ASP A 72 2.77 2.52 -12.08
C ASP A 72 3.02 3.60 -13.15
N ASN A 73 2.50 4.81 -12.95
CA ASN A 73 2.72 5.92 -13.87
C ASN A 73 4.04 6.64 -13.55
N GLN A 74 5.13 6.20 -14.17
CA GLN A 74 6.47 6.76 -13.93
C GLN A 74 6.55 8.26 -14.21
N ALA A 75 5.89 8.75 -15.27
CA ALA A 75 5.88 10.18 -15.58
C ALA A 75 5.21 10.99 -14.46
N ARG A 76 4.13 10.46 -13.87
CA ARG A 76 3.44 11.11 -12.73
C ARG A 76 4.30 11.03 -11.46
N VAL A 77 4.93 9.89 -11.20
CA VAL A 77 5.78 9.67 -10.03
C VAL A 77 6.96 10.63 -10.03
N THR A 78 7.66 10.75 -11.15
CA THR A 78 8.84 11.62 -11.25
C THR A 78 8.47 13.09 -11.25
N ALA A 79 7.38 13.50 -11.92
CA ALA A 79 6.90 14.88 -11.91
C ALA A 79 6.56 15.36 -10.49
N ILE A 80 5.72 14.61 -9.74
CA ILE A 80 5.37 15.00 -8.36
C ILE A 80 6.61 15.02 -7.47
N THR A 81 7.49 14.03 -7.61
CA THR A 81 8.72 13.98 -6.81
C THR A 81 9.61 15.20 -7.07
N ASN A 82 9.68 15.67 -8.32
CA ASN A 82 10.44 16.85 -8.70
C ASN A 82 9.78 18.17 -8.23
N ASP A 83 8.48 18.30 -8.46
CA ASP A 83 7.77 19.57 -8.31
C ASP A 83 7.29 19.82 -6.87
N SER A 84 6.90 18.74 -6.18
CA SER A 84 6.26 18.76 -4.86
C SER A 84 7.05 18.02 -3.78
N GLY A 85 8.11 17.29 -4.18
CA GLY A 85 8.92 16.48 -3.29
C GLY A 85 8.37 15.06 -3.08
N PHE A 86 9.27 14.13 -2.77
CA PHE A 86 8.94 12.70 -2.60
C PHE A 86 7.89 12.44 -1.51
N GLU A 87 7.87 13.28 -0.47
CA GLU A 87 6.90 13.19 0.63
C GLU A 87 5.45 13.30 0.14
N LYS A 88 5.18 14.09 -0.91
CA LYS A 88 3.82 14.30 -1.45
C LYS A 88 3.40 13.30 -2.53
N LEU A 89 4.28 12.37 -2.90
CA LEU A 89 4.13 11.48 -4.06
C LEU A 89 2.75 10.81 -4.15
N TYR A 90 2.23 10.27 -3.05
CA TYR A 90 0.98 9.52 -3.06
C TYR A 90 -0.24 10.40 -2.81
N VAL A 91 -0.15 11.32 -1.84
CA VAL A 91 -1.29 12.18 -1.47
C VAL A 91 -1.73 13.08 -2.63
N GLU A 92 -0.79 13.66 -3.38
CA GLU A 92 -1.14 14.53 -4.52
C GLU A 92 -1.81 13.74 -5.67
N GLN A 93 -1.53 12.43 -5.79
CA GLN A 93 -2.24 11.60 -6.75
C GLN A 93 -3.67 11.28 -6.29
N LEU A 94 -3.91 11.24 -4.98
CA LEU A 94 -5.22 11.01 -4.38
C LEU A 94 -6.10 12.26 -4.43
N GLU A 95 -5.55 13.46 -4.23
CA GLU A 95 -6.30 14.73 -4.20
C GLU A 95 -7.22 14.96 -5.41
N GLY A 96 -6.86 14.44 -6.59
CA GLY A 96 -7.67 14.54 -7.81
C GLY A 96 -8.45 13.29 -8.22
N ARG A 97 -8.44 12.22 -7.41
CA ARG A 97 -9.00 10.91 -7.79
C ARG A 97 -9.79 10.21 -6.70
N PHE A 98 -9.49 10.51 -5.44
CA PHE A 98 -10.06 9.83 -4.29
C PHE A 98 -11.43 10.41 -3.96
N ASN A 99 -12.41 9.53 -3.78
CA ASN A 99 -13.77 9.87 -3.38
C ASN A 99 -14.12 9.24 -2.03
N GLU A 100 -15.16 9.75 -1.38
CA GLU A 100 -15.70 9.16 -0.17
C GLU A 100 -16.04 7.66 -0.38
N GLY A 101 -15.62 6.83 0.56
CA GLY A 101 -15.78 5.37 0.51
C GLY A 101 -14.71 4.63 -0.29
N ASP A 102 -13.81 5.32 -0.99
CA ASP A 102 -12.63 4.68 -1.61
C ASP A 102 -11.68 4.11 -0.54
N VAL A 103 -10.84 3.18 -0.97
CA VAL A 103 -9.90 2.46 -0.11
C VAL A 103 -8.48 2.74 -0.55
N VAL A 104 -7.59 2.96 0.42
CA VAL A 104 -6.14 2.95 0.20
C VAL A 104 -5.50 1.73 0.84
N VAL A 105 -4.52 1.13 0.15
CA VAL A 105 -3.71 0.01 0.63
C VAL A 105 -2.23 0.38 0.52
N GLY A 106 -1.61 0.66 1.66
CA GLY A 106 -0.19 0.99 1.77
C GLY A 106 0.65 -0.23 2.16
N PHE A 107 1.73 -0.49 1.43
CA PHE A 107 2.67 -1.57 1.72
C PHE A 107 4.00 -0.99 2.22
N SER A 108 4.45 -1.39 3.42
CA SER A 108 5.69 -0.90 4.03
C SER A 108 6.34 -1.91 4.96
N VAL A 109 7.56 -2.34 4.66
CA VAL A 109 8.31 -3.29 5.51
C VAL A 109 8.65 -2.79 6.93
N HIS A 110 8.54 -1.49 7.20
CA HIS A 110 8.87 -0.87 8.50
C HIS A 110 7.71 -0.04 9.07
N GLY A 111 6.54 -0.05 8.42
CA GLY A 111 5.32 0.62 8.92
C GLY A 111 5.42 2.13 9.12
N GLY A 112 6.37 2.79 8.45
CA GLY A 112 6.65 4.22 8.66
C GLY A 112 7.30 4.58 10.00
N VAL A 113 7.78 3.59 10.77
CA VAL A 113 8.47 3.80 12.05
C VAL A 113 9.97 3.68 11.86
N GLY A 114 10.72 4.69 12.28
CA GLY A 114 12.18 4.72 12.20
C GLY A 114 12.72 5.83 11.31
N LYS A 115 14.04 5.86 11.18
CA LYS A 115 14.77 6.84 10.36
C LYS A 115 16.17 6.34 10.01
N ASP A 116 16.71 6.83 8.91
CA ASP A 116 18.11 6.65 8.52
C ASP A 116 18.70 7.95 7.94
N LYS A 117 19.68 7.81 7.04
CA LYS A 117 20.34 8.92 6.34
C LYS A 117 19.38 9.74 5.45
N ALA A 118 18.30 9.14 4.95
CA ALA A 118 17.26 9.80 4.18
C ALA A 118 16.19 10.46 5.06
N GLY A 119 16.31 10.37 6.40
CA GLY A 119 15.35 10.93 7.35
C GLY A 119 14.33 9.90 7.81
N LYS A 120 13.14 10.36 8.19
CA LYS A 120 12.04 9.48 8.65
C LYS A 120 11.54 8.63 7.50
N TRP A 121 11.33 7.34 7.75
CA TRP A 121 10.92 6.42 6.69
C TRP A 121 9.43 6.58 6.30
N SER A 122 9.14 6.39 5.01
CA SER A 122 7.78 6.31 4.43
C SER A 122 6.76 7.37 4.88
N GLN A 123 7.18 8.62 5.09
CA GLN A 123 6.25 9.70 5.41
C GLN A 123 5.21 9.92 4.29
N ASN A 124 5.60 9.67 3.03
CA ASN A 124 4.69 9.69 1.89
C ASN A 124 3.54 8.68 1.98
N LEU A 125 3.76 7.49 2.57
CA LEU A 125 2.70 6.51 2.79
C LEU A 125 1.75 6.99 3.89
N LEU A 126 2.31 7.48 5.00
CA LEU A 126 1.51 7.93 6.14
C LEU A 126 0.57 9.09 5.74
N LEU A 127 1.07 10.06 4.96
CA LEU A 127 0.25 11.16 4.45
C LEU A 127 -0.91 10.67 3.59
N ALA A 128 -0.70 9.69 2.70
CA ALA A 128 -1.77 9.12 1.88
C ALA A 128 -2.78 8.28 2.70
N ILE A 129 -2.29 7.52 3.69
CA ILE A 129 -3.13 6.76 4.62
C ILE A 129 -4.04 7.70 5.42
N ASP A 130 -3.50 8.81 5.92
CA ASP A 130 -4.26 9.78 6.71
C ASP A 130 -5.19 10.63 5.83
N TYR A 131 -4.78 10.97 4.62
CA TYR A 131 -5.64 11.63 3.63
C TYR A 131 -6.94 10.85 3.42
N ALA A 132 -6.85 9.54 3.18
CA ALA A 132 -8.03 8.69 2.98
C ALA A 132 -8.97 8.67 4.20
N LYS A 133 -8.42 8.66 5.43
CA LYS A 133 -9.23 8.68 6.67
C LYS A 133 -10.00 9.99 6.80
N VAL A 134 -9.35 11.13 6.54
CA VAL A 134 -9.96 12.45 6.65
C VAL A 134 -11.05 12.67 5.60
N HIS A 135 -10.94 12.02 4.44
CA HIS A 135 -11.89 12.12 3.33
C HIS A 135 -12.94 10.99 3.30
N GLY A 136 -13.22 10.37 4.44
CA GLY A 136 -14.33 9.41 4.59
C GLY A 136 -14.10 8.05 3.94
N GLY A 137 -12.86 7.70 3.61
CA GLY A 137 -12.50 6.40 3.08
C GLY A 137 -11.99 5.40 4.11
N LYS A 138 -11.45 4.28 3.63
CA LYS A 138 -10.79 3.26 4.47
C LYS A 138 -9.31 3.17 4.13
N SER A 139 -8.50 2.86 5.14
CA SER A 139 -7.07 2.69 4.97
C SER A 139 -6.62 1.34 5.51
N ILE A 140 -5.85 0.62 4.70
CA ILE A 140 -5.21 -0.66 5.04
C ILE A 140 -3.70 -0.46 4.99
N GLY A 141 -3.01 -0.84 6.05
CA GLY A 141 -1.54 -0.91 6.08
C GLY A 141 -1.09 -2.36 6.14
N ILE A 142 -0.24 -2.78 5.21
CA ILE A 142 0.42 -4.09 5.23
C ILE A 142 1.89 -3.86 5.57
N VAL A 143 2.28 -4.36 6.74
CA VAL A 143 3.58 -4.13 7.39
C VAL A 143 4.25 -5.45 7.76
#